data_AF-A0A4R4FGB2-F1
#
_entry.id   AF-A0A4R4FGB2-F1
#
_cell.length_a   1.000
_cell.length_b   1.000
_cell.length_c   1.000
_cell.angle_alpha   90.00
_cell.angle_beta   90.00
_cell.angle_gamma   90.00
#
_symmetry.space_group_name_H-M   'P 1'
#
loop_
_entity.id
_entity.type
_entity.pdbx_description
1 polymer ?
#
loop_
_entity_poly.entity_id
_entity_poly.type
_entity_poly.pdbx_seq_one_letter_code
_entity_poly.pdbx_strand_id
1 'polypeptide(L)'
;MSITAETAKEHANDPAVLCCRAEEGITIEASNLEDPAIFDELVDSGLLSLDGCLTIEQVLGARLTKTSDSLCPLTMDNVEGFKEVSDAKEPASEEEAAEPASLDIGVSGAVTTVKSGKVVISIKEGKDIYLELPV
;
A
#
# COMPACT_ATOMS: atom_id res chain seq x y z
N MET A 1 -11.91 8.92 -16.32
CA MET A 1 -12.77 8.44 -15.19
C MET A 1 -11.83 7.78 -14.22
N SER A 2 -12.06 7.89 -12.92
CA SER A 2 -11.12 7.28 -11.98
C SER A 2 -11.22 5.76 -11.95
N ILE A 3 -10.09 5.12 -11.65
CA ILE A 3 -9.98 3.67 -11.61
C ILE A 3 -10.55 3.09 -10.31
N THR A 4 -10.91 1.80 -10.38
CA THR A 4 -11.29 1.03 -9.20
C THR A 4 -10.06 0.46 -8.49
N ALA A 5 -10.23 -0.02 -7.25
CA ALA A 5 -9.16 -0.73 -6.54
C ALA A 5 -8.72 -2.03 -7.25
N GLU A 6 -9.60 -2.68 -8.02
CA GLU A 6 -9.26 -3.86 -8.83
C GLU A 6 -8.36 -3.47 -10.00
N THR A 7 -8.79 -2.47 -10.77
CA THR A 7 -8.01 -1.89 -11.88
C THR A 7 -6.65 -1.39 -11.41
N ALA A 8 -6.58 -0.74 -10.24
CA ALA A 8 -5.31 -0.28 -9.67
C ALA A 8 -4.32 -1.43 -9.37
N LYS A 9 -4.81 -2.64 -9.07
CA LYS A 9 -3.97 -3.82 -8.88
C LYS A 9 -3.49 -4.39 -10.22
N GLU A 10 -4.33 -4.40 -11.24
CA GLU A 10 -3.96 -4.84 -12.59
C GLU A 10 -2.92 -3.92 -13.23
N HIS A 11 -3.04 -2.61 -12.95
CA HIS A 11 -2.19 -1.55 -13.47
C HIS A 11 -1.15 -1.06 -12.45
N ALA A 12 -0.76 -1.89 -11.48
CA ALA A 12 0.15 -1.55 -10.39
C ALA A 12 1.47 -0.88 -10.84
N ASN A 13 1.99 -1.29 -12.01
CA ASN A 13 3.24 -0.80 -12.58
C ASN A 13 3.07 0.36 -13.56
N ASP A 14 1.84 0.74 -13.87
CA ASP A 14 1.58 1.84 -14.78
C ASP A 14 1.73 3.20 -14.08
N PRO A 15 1.92 4.30 -14.84
CA PRO A 15 2.09 5.64 -14.29
C PRO A 15 0.88 6.10 -13.47
N ALA A 16 1.15 6.81 -12.38
CA ALA A 16 0.10 7.38 -11.54
C ALA A 16 -0.20 8.84 -11.90
N VAL A 17 -1.40 9.09 -12.45
CA VAL A 17 -1.85 10.42 -12.86
C VAL A 17 -3.17 10.74 -12.14
N LEU A 18 -3.34 11.97 -11.67
CA LEU A 18 -4.60 12.38 -11.05
C LEU A 18 -5.75 12.44 -12.06
N CYS A 19 -6.88 11.80 -11.75
CA CYS A 19 -8.11 11.89 -12.55
C CYS A 19 -8.82 13.23 -12.37
N CYS A 20 -8.86 13.74 -11.15
CA CYS A 20 -9.53 14.99 -10.78
C CYS A 20 -8.57 15.88 -9.99
N ARG A 21 -8.96 17.14 -9.81
CA ARG A 21 -8.30 18.02 -8.84
C ARG A 21 -8.30 17.37 -7.46
N ALA A 22 -7.14 17.37 -6.82
CA ALA A 22 -6.92 16.89 -5.46
C ALA A 22 -6.23 17.99 -4.63
N GLU A 23 -6.67 18.13 -3.38
CA GLU A 23 -6.10 19.11 -2.45
C GLU A 23 -4.84 18.57 -1.78
N GLU A 24 -3.94 19.47 -1.39
CA GLU A 24 -2.77 19.14 -0.58
C GLU A 24 -3.14 18.33 0.67
N GLY A 25 -2.30 17.35 1.01
CA GLY A 25 -2.39 16.55 2.23
C GLY A 25 -3.34 15.35 2.17
N ILE A 26 -4.08 15.16 1.06
CA ILE A 26 -4.91 13.95 0.92
C ILE A 26 -4.06 12.69 0.84
N THR A 27 -4.61 11.58 1.31
CA THR A 27 -4.11 10.24 1.01
C THR A 27 -4.56 9.87 -0.41
N ILE A 28 -3.63 9.37 -1.21
CA ILE A 28 -3.89 8.95 -2.60
C ILE A 28 -4.51 7.55 -2.59
N GLU A 29 -5.73 7.47 -3.12
CA GLU A 29 -6.51 6.26 -3.29
C GLU A 29 -6.73 5.96 -4.78
N ALA A 30 -7.16 4.74 -5.13
CA ALA A 30 -7.45 4.36 -6.52
C ALA A 30 -8.43 5.32 -7.20
N SER A 31 -9.46 5.78 -6.47
CA SER A 31 -10.45 6.74 -6.95
C SER A 31 -9.88 8.12 -7.30
N ASN A 32 -8.63 8.42 -6.94
CA ASN A 32 -7.93 9.64 -7.33
C ASN A 32 -7.15 9.50 -8.63
N LEU A 33 -6.93 8.27 -9.11
CA LEU A 33 -6.04 7.97 -10.24
C LEU A 33 -6.84 7.79 -11.53
N GLU A 34 -6.28 8.28 -12.64
CA GLU A 34 -6.84 8.16 -13.99
C GLU A 34 -6.56 6.77 -14.57
N ASP A 35 -7.38 6.35 -15.53
CA ASP A 35 -7.24 5.07 -16.23
C ASP A 35 -6.02 5.08 -17.18
N PRO A 36 -5.02 4.20 -16.97
CA PRO A 36 -3.87 4.14 -17.86
C PRO A 36 -4.21 3.81 -19.31
N ALA A 37 -5.35 3.17 -19.57
CA ALA A 37 -5.78 2.83 -20.91
C ALA A 37 -6.00 4.05 -21.83
N ILE A 38 -6.20 5.25 -21.27
CA ILE A 38 -6.38 6.48 -22.05
C ILE A 38 -5.10 7.31 -22.20
N PHE A 39 -3.99 6.91 -21.57
CA PHE A 39 -2.77 7.72 -21.54
C PHE A 39 -2.14 7.90 -22.90
N ASP A 40 -2.13 6.87 -23.76
CA ASP A 40 -1.55 6.96 -25.10
C ASP A 40 -2.23 8.08 -25.91
N GLU A 41 -3.57 8.15 -25.89
CA GLU A 41 -4.32 9.22 -26.58
C GLU A 41 -4.06 10.61 -25.96
N LEU A 42 -3.92 10.68 -24.63
CA LEU A 42 -3.63 11.94 -23.93
C LEU A 42 -2.20 12.44 -24.17
N VAL A 43 -1.24 11.53 -24.29
CA VAL A 43 0.15 11.85 -24.64
C VAL A 43 0.23 12.27 -26.11
N ASP A 44 -0.41 11.54 -27.02
CA ASP A 44 -0.43 11.85 -28.46
C ASP A 44 -1.10 13.21 -28.75
N SER A 45 -2.10 13.58 -27.95
CA SER A 45 -2.74 14.91 -28.03
C SER A 45 -1.90 16.03 -27.40
N GLY A 46 -0.84 15.70 -26.67
CA GLY A 46 0.01 16.65 -25.95
C GLY A 46 -0.61 17.21 -24.66
N LEU A 47 -1.70 16.59 -24.17
CA LEU A 47 -2.35 16.98 -22.92
C LEU A 47 -1.67 16.40 -21.68
N LEU A 48 -0.93 15.30 -21.82
CA LEU A 48 -0.28 14.58 -20.73
C LEU A 48 1.19 14.29 -21.05
N SER A 49 2.06 14.40 -20.03
CA SER A 49 3.44 13.88 -20.04
C SER A 49 3.57 12.93 -18.86
N LEU A 50 4.26 11.81 -19.07
CA LEU A 50 4.46 10.75 -18.06
C LEU A 50 5.89 10.77 -17.50
N ASP A 51 6.64 11.84 -17.73
CA ASP A 51 8.04 11.94 -17.32
C ASP A 51 8.18 11.97 -15.80
N GLY A 52 8.99 11.04 -15.26
CA GLY A 52 9.26 10.95 -13.82
C GLY A 52 8.07 10.50 -12.97
N CYS A 53 7.04 9.95 -13.62
CA CYS A 53 5.85 9.46 -12.93
C CYS A 53 6.18 8.27 -12.04
N LEU A 54 5.73 8.30 -10.79
CA LEU A 54 5.69 7.15 -9.91
C LEU A 54 4.63 6.16 -10.42
N THR A 55 4.73 4.89 -10.05
CA THR A 55 3.71 3.91 -10.40
C THR A 55 2.50 3.97 -9.48
N ILE A 56 1.37 3.43 -9.94
CA ILE A 56 0.14 3.30 -9.13
C ILE A 56 0.43 2.60 -7.80
N GLU A 57 1.18 1.51 -7.80
CA GLU A 57 1.53 0.77 -6.58
C GLU A 57 2.29 1.65 -5.58
N GLN A 58 3.22 2.47 -6.07
CA GLN A 58 4.05 3.32 -5.22
C GLN A 58 3.24 4.41 -4.52
N VAL A 59 2.27 4.99 -5.20
CA VAL A 59 1.51 6.14 -4.67
C VAL A 59 0.30 5.76 -3.84
N LEU A 60 -0.22 4.53 -3.95
CA LEU A 60 -1.36 4.11 -3.14
C LEU A 60 -1.01 4.14 -1.64
N GLY A 61 -1.72 4.98 -0.89
CA GLY A 61 -1.47 5.27 0.52
C GLY A 61 -0.47 6.41 0.79
N ALA A 62 0.17 6.94 -0.24
CA ALA A 62 1.04 8.11 -0.15
C ALA A 62 0.22 9.40 0.00
N ARG A 63 0.90 10.52 0.29
CA ARG A 63 0.26 11.83 0.44
C ARG A 63 0.65 12.81 -0.66
N LEU A 64 -0.33 13.55 -1.15
CA LEU A 64 -0.10 14.65 -2.08
C LEU A 64 0.48 15.85 -1.32
N THR A 65 1.60 16.41 -1.76
CA THR A 65 2.29 17.52 -1.05
C THR A 65 1.90 18.90 -1.57
N LYS A 66 1.07 18.98 -2.62
CA LYS A 66 0.58 20.24 -3.19
C LYS A 66 -0.76 20.03 -3.90
N THR A 67 -1.71 20.97 -3.76
CA THR A 67 -2.95 20.94 -4.53
C THR A 67 -2.64 20.91 -6.02
N SER A 68 -3.22 19.96 -6.75
CA SER A 68 -2.92 19.70 -8.16
C SER A 68 -4.21 19.40 -8.93
N ASP A 69 -4.30 19.86 -10.18
CA ASP A 69 -5.45 19.62 -11.06
C ASP A 69 -5.44 18.21 -11.69
N SER A 70 -6.51 17.86 -12.42
CA SER A 70 -6.58 16.64 -13.23
C SER A 70 -5.44 16.57 -14.26
N LEU A 71 -5.06 15.36 -14.66
CA LEU A 71 -3.96 15.08 -15.58
C LEU A 71 -2.59 15.54 -15.06
N CYS A 72 -2.47 15.78 -13.74
CA CYS A 72 -1.19 16.02 -13.10
C CYS A 72 -0.49 14.69 -12.82
N PRO A 73 0.73 14.47 -13.37
CA PRO A 73 1.54 13.30 -13.04
C PRO A 73 1.98 13.34 -11.59
N LEU A 74 1.92 12.19 -10.92
CA LEU A 74 2.45 12.03 -9.58
C LEU A 74 3.92 11.66 -9.65
N THR A 75 4.78 12.49 -9.05
CA THR A 75 6.24 12.37 -9.06
C THR A 75 6.79 12.52 -7.64
N MET A 76 8.08 12.28 -7.47
CA MET A 76 8.76 12.47 -6.18
C MET A 76 8.69 13.92 -5.65
N ASP A 77 8.43 14.90 -6.52
CA ASP A 77 8.35 16.32 -6.13
C ASP A 77 6.98 16.71 -5.56
N ASN A 78 5.93 15.93 -5.82
CA ASN A 78 4.56 16.24 -5.40
C ASN A 78 3.87 15.14 -4.57
N VAL A 79 4.57 14.04 -4.31
CA VAL A 79 4.11 12.96 -3.44
C VAL A 79 5.14 12.66 -2.37
N GLU A 80 4.69 12.52 -1.13
CA GLU A 80 5.49 12.03 0.00
C GLU A 80 4.97 10.69 0.51
N GLY A 81 5.86 9.90 1.12
CA GLY A 81 5.47 8.61 1.70
C GLY A 81 5.09 7.54 0.67
N PHE A 82 5.52 7.71 -0.59
CA PHE A 82 5.40 6.67 -1.62
C PHE A 82 6.31 5.47 -1.30
N LYS A 83 5.92 4.29 -1.77
CA LYS A 83 6.71 3.07 -1.57
C LYS A 83 7.98 3.15 -2.41
N GLU A 84 9.13 3.01 -1.76
CA GLU A 84 10.40 2.87 -2.47
C GLU A 84 10.43 1.53 -3.19
N VAL A 85 10.84 1.51 -4.46
CA VAL A 85 11.03 0.28 -5.21
C VAL A 85 12.29 -0.40 -4.69
N SER A 86 12.14 -1.19 -3.63
CA SER A 86 13.12 -2.23 -3.32
C SER A 86 12.97 -3.32 -4.37
N ASP A 87 14.03 -3.59 -5.11
CA ASP A 87 14.10 -4.64 -6.14
C ASP A 87 13.87 -6.01 -5.48
N ALA A 88 12.60 -6.39 -5.30
CA ALA A 88 12.16 -7.67 -4.77
C ALA A 88 10.70 -7.93 -5.12
N LYS A 89 10.50 -8.59 -6.25
CA LYS A 89 9.32 -9.38 -6.60
C LYS A 89 8.88 -10.28 -5.42
N GLU A 90 7.76 -9.98 -4.76
CA GLU A 90 6.68 -10.90 -4.27
C GLU A 90 5.68 -10.17 -3.33
N PRO A 91 4.43 -10.68 -3.19
CA PRO A 91 3.21 -9.88 -3.36
C PRO A 91 2.70 -9.15 -2.12
N ALA A 92 1.85 -8.16 -2.41
CA ALA A 92 0.99 -7.40 -1.52
C ALA A 92 0.48 -8.18 -0.29
N SER A 93 0.73 -7.63 0.90
CA SER A 93 -0.05 -7.90 2.11
C SER A 93 -0.85 -6.65 2.43
N GLU A 94 -2.06 -6.60 1.90
CA GLU A 94 -3.14 -5.71 2.30
C GLU A 94 -3.76 -6.31 3.58
N GLU A 95 -3.61 -5.63 4.73
CA GLU A 95 -4.56 -5.77 5.84
C GLU A 95 -4.42 -4.59 6.81
N GLU A 96 -5.05 -3.47 6.44
CA GLU A 96 -5.54 -2.50 7.41
C GLU A 96 -7.06 -2.65 7.49
N ALA A 97 -7.49 -3.65 8.25
CA ALA A 97 -8.88 -3.82 8.66
C ALA A 97 -8.93 -3.60 10.17
N ALA A 98 -9.29 -2.37 10.56
CA ALA A 98 -9.75 -2.08 11.89
C ALA A 98 -11.09 -2.79 12.13
N GLU A 99 -11.17 -3.64 13.16
CA GLU A 99 -12.40 -3.98 13.89
C GLU A 99 -12.07 -4.64 15.26
N PRO A 100 -13.01 -4.67 16.22
CA PRO A 100 -12.78 -4.21 17.59
C PRO A 100 -12.41 -5.28 18.64
N ALA A 101 -11.74 -4.79 19.70
CA ALA A 101 -11.65 -5.29 21.08
C ALA A 101 -11.56 -6.81 21.30
N SER A 102 -10.35 -7.31 21.60
CA SER A 102 -10.18 -8.53 22.40
C SER A 102 -8.98 -8.38 23.34
N LEU A 103 -9.14 -8.93 24.54
CA LEU A 103 -8.33 -8.66 25.72
C LEU A 103 -6.92 -9.25 25.63
N ASP A 104 -5.92 -8.37 25.57
CA ASP A 104 -4.51 -8.67 25.72
C ASP A 104 -4.17 -9.08 27.17
N ILE A 105 -3.66 -10.30 27.36
CA ILE A 105 -2.78 -10.61 28.49
C ILE A 105 -1.43 -10.98 27.89
N GLY A 106 -0.56 -9.97 27.79
CA GLY A 106 0.82 -10.12 27.34
C GLY A 106 1.76 -10.50 28.48
N VAL A 107 2.58 -11.52 28.24
CA VAL A 107 3.98 -11.48 28.67
C VAL A 107 4.81 -11.35 27.40
N SER A 108 5.68 -10.35 27.39
CA SER A 108 6.44 -9.92 26.22
C SER A 108 7.15 -11.09 25.53
N GLY A 109 6.76 -11.35 24.27
CA GLY A 109 7.52 -12.17 23.32
C GLY A 109 6.95 -13.54 22.98
N ALA A 110 5.95 -14.07 23.70
CA ALA A 110 5.40 -15.39 23.42
C ALA A 110 3.86 -15.44 23.51
N VAL A 111 3.23 -16.08 22.52
CA VAL A 111 1.79 -16.37 22.47
C VAL A 111 1.60 -17.87 22.59
N THR A 112 0.87 -18.33 23.61
CA THR A 112 0.57 -19.76 23.81
C THR A 112 -0.89 -20.06 23.52
N THR A 113 -1.17 -21.12 22.77
CA THR A 113 -2.51 -21.61 22.47
C THR A 113 -2.54 -23.14 22.59
N VAL A 114 -3.59 -23.69 23.22
CA VAL A 114 -3.82 -25.14 23.29
C VAL A 114 -4.90 -25.50 22.28
N LYS A 115 -4.54 -26.29 21.26
CA LYS A 115 -5.49 -26.83 20.27
C LYS A 115 -5.30 -28.33 20.17
N SER A 116 -6.41 -29.08 20.31
CA SER A 116 -6.46 -30.53 20.05
C SER A 116 -5.40 -31.35 20.81
N GLY A 117 -5.20 -31.07 22.10
CA GLY A 117 -4.24 -31.80 22.95
C GLY A 117 -2.76 -31.46 22.71
N LYS A 118 -2.46 -30.44 21.90
CA LYS A 118 -1.09 -29.95 21.66
C LYS A 118 -0.97 -28.49 22.09
N VAL A 119 0.13 -28.19 22.79
CA VAL A 119 0.49 -26.83 23.19
C VAL A 119 1.31 -26.22 22.06
N VAL A 120 0.85 -25.07 21.55
CA VAL A 120 1.51 -24.31 20.48
C VAL A 120 1.98 -23.00 21.07
N ILE A 121 3.27 -22.73 21.00
CA ILE A 121 3.90 -21.49 21.48
C ILE A 121 4.52 -20.79 20.29
N SER A 122 4.07 -19.57 20.00
CA SER A 122 4.62 -18.70 18.97
C SER A 122 5.51 -17.65 19.62
N ILE A 123 6.79 -17.61 19.24
CA ILE A 123 7.80 -16.74 19.85
C ILE A 123 8.36 -15.82 18.77
N LYS A 124 8.22 -14.51 18.97
CA LYS A 124 8.53 -13.50 17.95
C LYS A 124 10.04 -13.18 17.86
N GLU A 125 10.78 -13.33 18.95
CA GLU A 125 12.26 -13.24 18.99
C GLU A 125 12.83 -14.27 19.97
N GLY A 126 13.73 -15.14 19.51
CA GLY A 126 14.19 -16.32 20.27
C GLY A 126 15.57 -16.14 20.91
N LYS A 127 15.62 -15.72 22.18
CA LYS A 127 16.85 -15.72 23.00
C LYS A 127 16.58 -16.38 24.36
N ASP A 128 17.50 -17.24 24.79
CA ASP A 128 17.52 -17.91 26.10
C ASP A 128 16.21 -18.65 26.49
N ILE A 129 15.73 -19.54 25.62
CA ILE A 129 14.45 -20.25 25.83
C ILE A 129 14.68 -21.69 26.27
N TYR A 130 14.17 -22.02 27.46
CA TYR A 130 14.18 -23.36 28.02
C TYR A 130 12.75 -23.79 28.36
N LEU A 131 12.32 -24.93 27.80
CA LEU A 131 10.99 -25.50 28.01
C LEU A 131 11.16 -26.95 28.46
N GLU A 132 10.62 -27.28 29.63
CA GLU A 132 10.54 -28.65 30.14
C GLU A 132 9.07 -28.98 30.40
N LEU A 133 8.55 -30.03 29.76
CA LEU A 133 7.15 -30.43 29.84
C LEU A 133 7.05 -31.74 30.64
N PRO A 134 6.15 -31.82 31.63
CA PRO A 134 5.83 -33.10 32.26
C PRO A 134 5.15 -34.02 31.24
N VAL A 135 5.45 -35.32 31.29
CA VAL A 135 4.66 -36.35 30.61
C VAL A 135 3.29 -36.52 31.25
#